data_AF-A0A366C4U2-F1
#
_entry.id   AF-A0A366C4U2-F1
#
_cell.length_a   1.000
_cell.length_b   1.000
_cell.length_c   1.000
_cell.angle_alpha   90.00
_cell.angle_beta   90.00
_cell.angle_gamma   90.00
#
_symmetry.space_group_name_H-M   'P 1'
#
loop_
_entity.id
_entity.type
_entity.pdbx_description
1 polymer ?
#
loop_
_entity_poly.entity_id
_entity_poly.type
_entity_poly.pdbx_seq_one_letter_code
_entity_poly.pdbx_strand_id
1 'polypeptide(L)'
;MSDALKQTVQEAFNEPGCATNRAKSAEARKKGCAKPLTPGAAAGGCAFDGAMITLQPIVDVAHLVHAPLACGGNSWDNRGSASSGSMLYKTGFTTDLSELDIVLGKGEKKLYAAIREIVEKHNPPAVFVYATCVTSMIGDDIAAVCKAATQAFGTPAIPVDVPGYAGSKNLGCKLAGEMMYRHVIGTIEPEHTTECDINIIGDYNLNGELWQIKPLLDRLGIRILGSLAADARYRQVAVMHRARVTMLVCSHALIGLARKMEETWGIPFFEGSFYGVSDTSEALRTMCRMLVERGAPADLIDRCEALIAEEEAKARAALAPYRPRVAGRRVLLYTGGHKSWSVVSALQELGIEVVGTSVRKATETDKARVVQIMGDETHMYENMAPKEMYATLKAAKADILMSGARSQFVALKARTPWIDVNQEKHEPYAGYMGMVDLVRAIDRSVNNPVWEDVRRPAPWDDPRPATGLRLAAQADPAPGPVNDPKDFEDC
;
A
#
# COMPACT_ATOMS: atom_id res chain seq x y z
N MET A 1 23.82 -8.84 -11.33
CA MET A 1 23.21 -9.43 -10.10
C MET A 1 24.24 -10.31 -9.44
N SER A 2 24.51 -10.11 -8.16
CA SER A 2 25.28 -11.02 -7.31
C SER A 2 24.59 -12.40 -7.25
N ASP A 3 25.33 -13.46 -6.94
CA ASP A 3 24.75 -14.80 -6.84
C ASP A 3 23.78 -14.93 -5.65
N ALA A 4 24.06 -14.22 -4.56
CA ALA A 4 23.14 -14.11 -3.42
C ALA A 4 21.80 -13.46 -3.79
N LEU A 5 21.82 -12.39 -4.60
CA LEU A 5 20.59 -11.76 -5.09
C LEU A 5 19.85 -12.67 -6.06
N LYS A 6 20.54 -13.38 -6.96
CA LYS A 6 19.91 -14.36 -7.87
C LYS A 6 19.18 -15.46 -7.08
N GLN A 7 19.82 -16.01 -6.04
CA GLN A 7 19.21 -17.01 -5.19
C GLN A 7 17.96 -16.45 -4.48
N THR A 8 18.07 -15.25 -3.91
CA THR A 8 16.95 -14.60 -3.23
C THR A 8 15.76 -14.34 -4.17
N VAL A 9 16.03 -13.91 -5.41
CA VAL A 9 15.00 -13.76 -6.45
C VAL A 9 14.38 -15.11 -6.80
N GLN A 10 15.19 -16.16 -6.91
CA GLN A 10 14.73 -17.51 -7.23
C GLN A 10 13.80 -18.07 -6.15
N GLU A 11 14.12 -17.84 -4.88
CA GLU A 11 13.26 -18.18 -3.73
C GLU A 11 11.95 -17.38 -3.78
N ALA A 12 12.00 -16.06 -4.01
CA ALA A 12 10.82 -15.21 -4.12
C ALA A 12 9.90 -15.58 -5.32
N PHE A 13 10.48 -16.21 -6.35
CA PHE A 13 9.74 -16.77 -7.48
C PHE A 13 9.14 -18.14 -7.20
N ASN A 14 9.72 -18.93 -6.30
CA ASN A 14 9.21 -20.24 -5.91
C ASN A 14 8.52 -20.17 -4.55
N GLU A 15 7.40 -19.42 -4.50
CA GLU A 15 6.65 -19.19 -3.26
C GLU A 15 5.50 -20.22 -3.12
N PRO A 16 5.63 -21.25 -2.26
CA PRO A 16 4.62 -22.30 -2.12
C PRO A 16 3.31 -21.83 -1.47
N GLY A 17 3.34 -20.73 -0.71
CA GLY A 17 2.14 -20.08 -0.17
C GLY A 17 1.29 -19.38 -1.24
N CYS A 18 1.83 -19.15 -2.45
CA CYS A 18 1.11 -18.47 -3.52
C CYS A 18 0.34 -19.47 -4.40
N ALA A 19 -1.00 -19.40 -4.36
CA ALA A 19 -1.86 -20.25 -5.19
C ALA A 19 -1.55 -20.15 -6.70
N THR A 20 -1.32 -18.93 -7.21
CA THR A 20 -0.93 -18.71 -8.61
C THR A 20 0.42 -19.33 -8.96
N ASN A 21 1.35 -19.43 -8.01
CA ASN A 21 2.62 -20.11 -8.23
C ASN A 21 2.43 -21.64 -8.27
N ARG A 22 1.66 -22.19 -7.33
CA ARG A 22 1.36 -23.63 -7.29
C ARG A 22 0.69 -24.13 -8.57
N ALA A 23 -0.15 -23.32 -9.21
CA ALA A 23 -0.80 -23.66 -10.47
C ALA A 23 0.15 -23.73 -11.70
N LYS A 24 1.38 -23.21 -11.60
CA LYS A 24 2.37 -23.22 -12.71
C LYS A 24 3.15 -24.53 -12.76
N SER A 25 3.60 -24.91 -13.96
CA SER A 25 4.61 -25.96 -14.14
C SER A 25 5.93 -25.60 -13.46
N ALA A 26 6.76 -26.60 -13.13
CA ALA A 26 8.06 -26.37 -12.47
C ALA A 26 8.95 -25.37 -13.23
N GLU A 27 8.96 -25.43 -14.57
CA GLU A 27 9.68 -24.50 -15.43
C GLU A 27 9.10 -23.09 -15.40
N ALA A 28 7.77 -22.97 -15.38
CA ALA A 28 7.09 -21.68 -15.32
C ALA A 28 7.20 -21.01 -13.94
N ARG A 29 7.32 -21.79 -12.84
CA ARG A 29 7.59 -21.26 -11.49
C ARG A 29 8.93 -20.54 -11.43
N LYS A 30 9.97 -21.10 -12.08
CA LYS A 30 11.30 -20.48 -12.13
C LYS A 30 11.32 -19.10 -12.78
N LYS A 31 10.35 -18.80 -13.64
CA LYS A 31 10.20 -17.51 -14.34
C LYS A 31 9.41 -16.46 -13.53
N GLY A 32 8.86 -16.83 -12.37
CA GLY A 32 8.07 -15.93 -11.52
C GLY A 32 6.74 -15.50 -12.15
N CYS A 33 6.13 -14.44 -11.60
CA CYS A 33 4.87 -13.86 -12.09
C CYS A 33 5.06 -12.70 -13.08
N ALA A 34 6.29 -12.24 -13.29
CA ALA A 34 6.57 -11.13 -14.19
C ALA A 34 6.74 -11.65 -15.63
N LYS A 35 5.80 -11.32 -16.52
CA LYS A 35 6.10 -11.32 -17.96
C LYS A 35 7.12 -10.19 -18.22
N PRO A 36 8.16 -10.41 -19.05
CA PRO A 36 9.04 -9.35 -19.48
C PRO A 36 8.20 -8.18 -20.03
N LEU A 37 8.52 -6.97 -19.60
CA LEU A 37 7.84 -5.78 -20.08
C LEU A 37 8.21 -5.56 -21.55
N THR A 38 7.22 -5.29 -22.39
CA THR A 38 7.46 -4.94 -23.80
C THR A 38 8.12 -3.55 -23.88
N PRO A 39 9.32 -3.42 -24.47
CA PRO A 39 9.97 -2.13 -24.66
C PRO A 39 9.04 -1.14 -25.40
N GLY A 40 8.98 0.10 -24.91
CA GLY A 40 8.11 1.15 -25.48
C GLY A 40 6.63 1.08 -25.09
N ALA A 41 6.17 0.00 -24.46
CA ALA A 41 4.77 -0.16 -24.04
C ALA A 41 4.58 -0.34 -22.52
N ALA A 42 5.68 -0.27 -21.75
CA ALA A 42 5.68 -0.60 -20.33
C ALA A 42 5.16 0.54 -19.45
N ALA A 43 4.10 0.26 -18.68
CA ALA A 43 3.71 1.05 -17.51
C ALA A 43 4.00 0.23 -16.24
N GLY A 44 5.05 0.61 -15.49
CA GLY A 44 5.41 -0.04 -14.23
C GLY A 44 6.58 0.64 -13.52
N GLY A 45 6.78 0.34 -12.23
CA GLY A 45 7.95 0.71 -11.45
C GLY A 45 8.98 -0.42 -11.39
N CYS A 46 10.20 -0.10 -10.95
CA CYS A 46 11.32 -1.05 -10.81
C CYS A 46 11.33 -1.72 -9.41
N ALA A 47 12.22 -2.68 -9.19
CA ALA A 47 12.33 -3.38 -7.91
C ALA A 47 12.74 -2.43 -6.76
N PHE A 48 13.64 -1.46 -7.00
CA PHE A 48 13.97 -0.41 -6.02
C PHE A 48 12.72 0.37 -5.60
N ASP A 49 11.89 0.83 -6.55
CA ASP A 49 10.62 1.51 -6.24
C ASP A 49 9.73 0.61 -5.37
N GLY A 50 9.64 -0.69 -5.69
CA GLY A 50 8.93 -1.67 -4.88
C GLY A 50 9.46 -1.80 -3.44
N ALA A 51 10.77 -1.80 -3.26
CA ALA A 51 11.38 -1.88 -1.93
C ALA A 51 11.16 -0.59 -1.13
N MET A 52 11.37 0.57 -1.77
CA MET A 52 11.19 1.88 -1.14
C MET A 52 9.74 2.06 -0.68
N ILE A 53 8.74 1.82 -1.55
CA ILE A 53 7.34 1.99 -1.15
C ILE A 53 6.87 1.01 -0.06
N THR A 54 7.60 -0.10 0.13
CA THR A 54 7.27 -1.09 1.15
C THR A 54 7.80 -0.70 2.52
N LEU A 55 8.99 -0.10 2.56
CA LEU A 55 9.73 0.17 3.79
C LEU A 55 9.69 1.63 4.22
N GLN A 56 9.49 2.57 3.29
CA GLN A 56 9.43 4.01 3.58
C GLN A 56 8.43 4.40 4.67
N PRO A 57 7.28 3.70 4.85
CA PRO A 57 6.38 4.02 5.95
C PRO A 57 6.89 3.61 7.35
N ILE A 58 8.11 3.08 7.49
CA ILE A 58 8.79 2.94 8.78
C ILE A 58 9.33 4.33 9.16
N VAL A 59 8.57 5.06 9.96
CA VAL A 59 8.62 6.52 9.97
C VAL A 59 9.81 7.11 10.73
N ASP A 60 10.43 6.33 11.61
CA ASP A 60 11.51 6.75 12.51
C ASP A 60 12.91 6.42 12.00
N VAL A 61 13.07 5.66 10.92
CA VAL A 61 14.38 5.35 10.34
C VAL A 61 14.80 6.35 9.27
N ALA A 62 16.11 6.43 9.02
CA ALA A 62 16.64 7.17 7.89
C ALA A 62 16.70 6.26 6.65
N HIS A 63 15.99 6.61 5.58
CA HIS A 63 16.06 5.89 4.31
C HIS A 63 17.12 6.50 3.38
N LEU A 64 18.34 5.94 3.39
CA LEU A 64 19.47 6.39 2.59
C LEU A 64 19.52 5.69 1.23
N VAL A 65 19.28 6.44 0.16
CA VAL A 65 19.38 5.95 -1.22
C VAL A 65 20.81 6.09 -1.73
N HIS A 66 21.52 4.98 -1.85
CA HIS A 66 22.86 4.94 -2.42
C HIS A 66 22.80 4.95 -3.95
N ALA A 67 22.85 6.14 -4.53
CA ALA A 67 22.63 6.39 -5.95
C ALA A 67 23.09 7.80 -6.38
N PRO A 68 23.13 8.09 -7.68
CA PRO A 68 22.91 9.45 -8.19
C PRO A 68 21.53 9.99 -7.80
N LEU A 69 21.35 11.32 -7.79
CA LEU A 69 20.13 11.99 -7.31
C LEU A 69 18.79 11.41 -7.81
N ALA A 70 18.71 10.97 -9.07
CA ALA A 70 17.44 10.69 -9.74
C ALA A 70 16.55 9.66 -9.03
N CYS A 71 17.13 8.61 -8.43
CA CYS A 71 16.34 7.61 -7.71
C CYS A 71 15.71 8.21 -6.44
N GLY A 72 16.49 8.94 -5.65
CA GLY A 72 16.02 9.62 -4.44
C GLY A 72 15.01 10.72 -4.79
N GLY A 73 15.37 11.63 -5.70
CA GLY A 73 14.54 12.79 -6.05
C GLY A 73 13.16 12.43 -6.62
N ASN A 74 13.04 11.37 -7.44
CA ASN A 74 11.75 10.97 -8.01
C ASN A 74 10.90 10.08 -7.08
N SER A 75 11.50 9.46 -6.05
CA SER A 75 10.78 8.62 -5.09
C SER A 75 10.48 9.32 -3.77
N TRP A 76 11.00 10.54 -3.59
CA TRP A 76 10.86 11.31 -2.36
C TRP A 76 9.39 11.68 -2.08
N ASP A 77 8.88 11.22 -0.93
CA ASP A 77 7.51 11.43 -0.43
C ASP A 77 6.42 11.18 -1.50
N ASN A 78 6.64 10.18 -2.36
CA ASN A 78 5.72 9.88 -3.46
C ASN A 78 4.44 9.15 -3.01
N ARG A 79 4.30 8.88 -1.70
CA ARG A 79 3.16 8.25 -1.05
C ARG A 79 2.71 9.09 0.13
N GLY A 80 1.41 9.34 0.21
CA GLY A 80 0.78 10.04 1.34
C GLY A 80 0.71 9.19 2.61
N SER A 81 1.72 8.37 2.92
CA SER A 81 1.77 7.61 4.18
C SER A 81 1.83 8.58 5.35
N ALA A 82 0.89 8.47 6.27
CA ALA A 82 0.78 9.32 7.44
C ALA A 82 1.60 8.75 8.60
N SER A 83 2.13 9.65 9.43
CA SER A 83 2.90 9.34 10.63
C SER A 83 2.29 10.07 11.82
N SER A 84 2.19 9.38 12.95
CA SER A 84 1.67 9.95 14.19
C SER A 84 2.78 10.56 15.05
N GLY A 85 4.06 10.29 14.73
CA GLY A 85 5.20 10.76 15.50
C GLY A 85 6.35 11.23 14.62
N SER A 86 7.33 10.35 14.38
CA SER A 86 8.54 10.74 13.64
C SER A 86 8.24 11.10 12.19
N MET A 87 8.92 12.14 11.70
CA MET A 87 8.86 12.57 10.30
C MET A 87 10.15 12.28 9.54
N LEU A 88 11.06 11.49 10.12
CA LEU A 88 12.39 11.27 9.54
C LEU A 88 12.32 10.61 8.17
N TYR A 89 11.39 9.68 7.95
CA TYR A 89 11.17 9.03 6.66
C TYR A 89 10.82 9.97 5.50
N LYS A 90 10.33 11.17 5.81
CA LYS A 90 10.08 12.24 4.83
C LYS A 90 11.33 13.05 4.49
N THR A 91 12.46 12.80 5.14
CA THR A 91 13.73 13.43 4.76
C THR A 91 14.40 12.60 3.67
N GLY A 92 14.67 13.22 2.51
CA GLY A 92 15.30 12.53 1.39
C GLY A 92 16.81 12.40 1.59
N PHE A 93 17.28 11.25 2.08
CA PHE A 93 18.71 10.96 2.19
C PHE A 93 19.22 10.28 0.93
N THR A 94 20.29 10.82 0.34
CA THR A 94 20.99 10.18 -0.78
C THR A 94 22.49 10.46 -0.72
N THR A 95 23.28 9.53 -1.25
CA THR A 95 24.72 9.76 -1.43
C THR A 95 25.05 10.68 -2.61
N ASP A 96 24.06 10.98 -3.47
CA ASP A 96 24.19 11.78 -4.69
C ASP A 96 25.51 11.53 -5.43
N LEU A 97 25.66 10.31 -5.93
CA LEU A 97 26.90 9.88 -6.58
C LEU A 97 27.13 10.67 -7.87
N SER A 98 28.29 11.32 -7.92
CA SER A 98 28.80 11.96 -9.12
C SER A 98 29.43 10.95 -10.07
N GLU A 99 29.68 11.36 -11.31
CA GLU A 99 30.44 10.55 -12.27
C GLU A 99 31.82 10.15 -11.71
N LEU A 100 32.50 11.04 -11.00
CA LEU A 100 33.80 10.74 -10.39
C LEU A 100 33.69 9.71 -9.27
N ASP A 101 32.59 9.71 -8.50
CA ASP A 101 32.37 8.71 -7.45
C ASP A 101 32.23 7.31 -8.05
N ILE A 102 31.54 7.22 -9.20
CA ILE A 102 31.28 5.99 -9.96
C ILE A 102 32.58 5.48 -10.60
N VAL A 103 33.30 6.35 -11.34
CA VAL A 103 34.50 5.96 -12.09
C VAL A 103 35.66 5.59 -11.17
N LEU A 104 35.81 6.30 -10.06
CA LEU A 104 36.93 6.10 -9.12
C LEU A 104 36.60 5.10 -8.00
N GLY A 105 35.41 4.49 -7.99
CA GLY A 105 35.00 3.54 -6.96
C GLY A 105 34.99 4.14 -5.55
N LYS A 106 34.56 5.40 -5.41
CA LYS A 106 34.48 6.09 -4.10
C LYS A 106 33.11 5.94 -3.43
N GLY A 107 32.19 5.20 -4.07
CA GLY A 107 30.82 4.97 -3.61
C GLY A 107 30.76 4.49 -2.16
N GLU A 108 31.46 3.41 -1.83
CA GLU A 108 31.49 2.82 -0.49
C GLU A 108 31.99 3.77 0.60
N LYS A 109 33.06 4.54 0.33
CA LYS A 109 33.60 5.52 1.28
C LYS A 109 32.61 6.67 1.50
N LYS A 110 31.98 7.14 0.43
CA LYS A 110 30.95 8.19 0.49
C LYS A 110 29.72 7.69 1.25
N LEU A 111 29.33 6.43 1.03
CA LEU A 111 28.25 5.77 1.73
C LEU A 111 28.52 5.69 3.24
N TYR A 112 29.69 5.21 3.66
CA TYR A 112 30.07 5.16 5.07
C TYR A 112 30.03 6.55 5.73
N ALA A 113 30.56 7.57 5.04
CA ALA A 113 30.53 8.96 5.51
C ALA A 113 29.09 9.50 5.62
N ALA A 114 28.21 9.17 4.68
CA ALA A 114 26.80 9.56 4.72
C ALA A 114 26.05 8.89 5.88
N ILE A 115 26.30 7.60 6.15
CA ILE A 115 25.71 6.91 7.31
C ILE A 115 26.16 7.58 8.61
N ARG A 116 27.46 7.89 8.73
CA ARG A 116 28.00 8.62 9.88
C ARG A 116 27.29 9.96 10.09
N GLU A 117 27.17 10.76 9.04
CA GLU A 117 26.52 12.07 9.10
C GLU A 117 25.05 11.97 9.52
N ILE A 118 24.32 10.97 9.01
CA ILE A 118 22.95 10.70 9.41
C ILE A 118 22.86 10.36 10.89
N VAL A 119 23.71 9.45 11.37
CA VAL A 119 23.73 9.05 12.78
C VAL A 119 24.08 10.23 13.68
N GLU A 120 25.12 11.00 13.35
CA GLU A 120 25.56 12.16 14.14
C GLU A 120 24.50 13.28 14.20
N LYS A 121 23.74 13.51 13.11
CA LYS A 121 22.79 14.63 13.03
C LYS A 121 21.36 14.29 13.45
N HIS A 122 20.91 13.06 13.17
CA HIS A 122 19.53 12.67 13.34
C HIS A 122 19.32 11.61 14.42
N ASN A 123 20.38 10.89 14.82
CA ASN A 123 20.34 9.82 15.81
C ASN A 123 19.14 8.86 15.65
N PRO A 124 18.91 8.29 14.46
CA PRO A 124 17.78 7.39 14.24
C PRO A 124 18.00 6.02 14.92
N PRO A 125 16.94 5.27 15.21
CA PRO A 125 17.04 3.89 15.68
C PRO A 125 17.66 2.94 14.64
N ALA A 126 17.58 3.27 13.35
CA ALA A 126 18.28 2.55 12.28
C ALA A 126 18.44 3.41 11.01
N VAL A 127 19.38 3.02 10.14
CA VAL A 127 19.58 3.57 8.79
C VAL A 127 19.36 2.48 7.75
N PHE A 128 18.36 2.63 6.89
CA PHE A 128 18.09 1.68 5.81
C PHE A 128 18.82 2.13 4.55
N VAL A 129 19.69 1.30 4.01
CA VAL A 129 20.60 1.65 2.91
C VAL A 129 20.19 0.93 1.63
N TYR A 130 19.68 1.67 0.67
CA TYR A 130 19.14 1.10 -0.57
C TYR A 130 20.18 1.09 -1.68
N ALA A 131 20.45 -0.10 -2.23
CA ALA A 131 21.20 -0.22 -3.48
C ALA A 131 20.34 0.18 -4.67
N THR A 132 20.96 0.77 -5.70
CA THR A 132 20.28 1.09 -6.96
C THR A 132 21.02 0.47 -8.14
N CYS A 133 20.55 0.75 -9.37
CA CYS A 133 21.13 0.14 -10.56
C CYS A 133 22.63 0.39 -10.66
N VAL A 134 23.07 1.63 -10.45
CA VAL A 134 24.48 2.02 -10.66
C VAL A 134 25.39 1.36 -9.63
N THR A 135 25.08 1.50 -8.34
CA THR A 135 25.92 0.99 -7.24
C THR A 135 26.04 -0.54 -7.28
N SER A 136 24.95 -1.24 -7.56
CA SER A 136 24.98 -2.70 -7.73
C SER A 136 25.65 -3.15 -9.04
N MET A 137 25.81 -2.29 -10.05
CA MET A 137 26.51 -2.63 -11.30
C MET A 137 28.02 -2.42 -11.18
N ILE A 138 28.45 -1.38 -10.47
CA ILE A 138 29.89 -1.13 -10.22
C ILE A 138 30.46 -2.04 -9.12
N GLY A 139 29.58 -2.72 -8.37
CA GLY A 139 29.96 -3.75 -7.42
C GLY A 139 30.23 -3.24 -6.01
N ASP A 140 29.64 -2.10 -5.62
CA ASP A 140 29.73 -1.60 -4.25
C ASP A 140 29.15 -2.63 -3.26
N ASP A 141 29.93 -3.03 -2.25
CA ASP A 141 29.51 -3.97 -1.21
C ASP A 141 28.82 -3.22 -0.05
N ILE A 142 27.55 -2.87 -0.27
CA ILE A 142 26.77 -2.16 0.75
C ILE A 142 26.60 -2.97 2.04
N ALA A 143 26.67 -4.30 1.99
CA ALA A 143 26.51 -5.15 3.17
C ALA A 143 27.75 -5.04 4.07
N ALA A 144 28.95 -5.07 3.48
CA ALA A 144 30.20 -4.82 4.21
C ALA A 144 30.23 -3.42 4.82
N VAL A 145 29.82 -2.39 4.07
CA VAL A 145 29.76 -1.00 4.56
C VAL A 145 28.76 -0.86 5.71
N CYS A 146 27.55 -1.40 5.57
CA CYS A 146 26.53 -1.39 6.61
C CYS A 146 27.00 -2.09 7.89
N LYS A 147 27.66 -3.25 7.76
CA LYS A 147 28.24 -3.96 8.90
C LYS A 147 29.30 -3.13 9.61
N ALA A 148 30.24 -2.53 8.86
CA ALA A 148 31.28 -1.68 9.43
C ALA A 148 30.70 -0.43 10.12
N ALA A 149 29.72 0.24 9.49
CA ALA A 149 29.07 1.41 10.05
C ALA A 149 28.27 1.08 11.33
N THR A 150 27.57 -0.06 11.35
CA THR A 150 26.86 -0.53 12.55
C THR A 150 27.82 -0.75 13.70
N GLN A 151 28.97 -1.38 13.45
CA GLN A 151 30.00 -1.61 14.47
C GLN A 151 30.62 -0.30 14.98
N ALA A 152 30.83 0.67 14.10
CA ALA A 152 31.47 1.93 14.44
C ALA A 152 30.55 2.89 15.21
N PHE A 153 29.25 2.92 14.88
CA PHE A 153 28.33 3.95 15.38
C PHE A 153 27.25 3.41 16.33
N GLY A 154 27.15 2.08 16.52
CA GLY A 154 26.16 1.44 17.39
C GLY A 154 24.71 1.51 16.87
N THR A 155 24.45 2.27 15.80
CA THR A 155 23.16 2.35 15.12
C THR A 155 23.09 1.29 14.01
N PRO A 156 22.07 0.41 13.99
CA PRO A 156 21.86 -0.55 12.91
C PRO A 156 21.80 0.10 11.53
N ALA A 157 22.75 -0.24 10.66
CA ALA A 157 22.67 0.05 9.23
C ALA A 157 22.21 -1.21 8.49
N ILE A 158 21.03 -1.14 7.86
CA ILE A 158 20.35 -2.29 7.25
C ILE A 158 20.51 -2.23 5.73
N PRO A 159 21.20 -3.22 5.10
CA PRO A 159 21.34 -3.25 3.66
C PRO A 159 20.01 -3.69 3.00
N VAL A 160 19.52 -2.87 2.08
CA VAL A 160 18.37 -3.16 1.22
C VAL A 160 18.89 -3.35 -0.21
N ASP A 161 19.46 -4.53 -0.48
CA ASP A 161 20.04 -4.88 -1.79
C ASP A 161 18.96 -5.28 -2.81
N VAL A 162 18.22 -4.27 -3.27
CA VAL A 162 17.10 -4.42 -4.20
C VAL A 162 17.25 -3.46 -5.38
N PRO A 163 18.27 -3.64 -6.25
CA PRO A 163 18.50 -2.73 -7.37
C PRO A 163 17.36 -2.76 -8.38
N GLY A 164 17.09 -1.63 -9.02
CA GLY A 164 15.95 -1.47 -9.94
C GLY A 164 15.89 -2.50 -11.07
N TYR A 165 17.03 -2.93 -11.60
CA TYR A 165 17.10 -3.92 -12.67
C TYR A 165 16.78 -5.36 -12.22
N ALA A 166 16.67 -5.63 -10.90
CA ALA A 166 16.35 -6.96 -10.39
C ALA A 166 14.96 -7.44 -10.83
N GLY A 167 14.05 -6.51 -11.10
CA GLY A 167 12.77 -6.83 -11.74
C GLY A 167 11.69 -5.78 -11.50
N SER A 168 10.45 -6.25 -11.46
CA SER A 168 9.27 -5.39 -11.30
C SER A 168 9.11 -4.85 -9.88
N LYS A 169 8.31 -3.77 -9.74
CA LYS A 169 7.83 -3.26 -8.45
C LYS A 169 7.33 -4.34 -7.49
N ASN A 170 6.56 -5.32 -7.99
CA ASN A 170 6.03 -6.40 -7.14
C ASN A 170 7.14 -7.31 -6.59
N LEU A 171 8.18 -7.59 -7.38
CA LEU A 171 9.36 -8.30 -6.90
C LEU A 171 10.12 -7.47 -5.87
N GLY A 172 10.21 -6.16 -6.08
CA GLY A 172 10.76 -5.22 -5.10
C GLY A 172 10.11 -5.33 -3.71
N CYS A 173 8.78 -5.38 -3.65
CA CYS A 173 8.05 -5.55 -2.40
C CYS A 173 8.38 -6.89 -1.71
N LYS A 174 8.47 -7.99 -2.48
CA LYS A 174 8.87 -9.31 -1.96
C LYS A 174 10.27 -9.27 -1.34
N LEU A 175 11.22 -8.68 -2.08
CA LEU A 175 12.60 -8.58 -1.65
C LEU A 175 12.77 -7.65 -0.43
N ALA A 176 11.98 -6.58 -0.33
CA ALA A 176 11.96 -5.75 0.88
C ALA A 176 11.49 -6.54 2.11
N GLY A 177 10.41 -7.31 1.99
CA GLY A 177 9.97 -8.21 3.07
C GLY A 177 11.07 -9.21 3.46
N GLU A 178 11.79 -9.76 2.48
CA GLU A 178 12.94 -10.63 2.73
C GLU A 178 14.08 -9.92 3.48
N MET A 179 14.39 -8.66 3.15
CA MET A 179 15.42 -7.90 3.86
C MET A 179 15.03 -7.66 5.32
N MET A 180 13.76 -7.38 5.60
CA MET A 180 13.28 -7.24 6.99
C MET A 180 13.35 -8.57 7.74
N TYR A 181 12.96 -9.69 7.11
CA TYR A 181 13.10 -11.02 7.70
C TYR A 181 14.55 -11.37 8.05
N ARG A 182 15.51 -11.05 7.17
CA ARG A 182 16.93 -11.41 7.36
C ARG A 182 17.65 -10.52 8.37
N HIS A 183 17.31 -9.24 8.42
CA HIS A 183 18.14 -8.23 9.09
C HIS A 183 17.46 -7.53 10.28
N VAL A 184 16.14 -7.62 10.43
CA VAL A 184 15.40 -6.80 11.39
C VAL A 184 14.49 -7.63 12.29
N ILE A 185 13.59 -8.44 11.74
CA ILE A 185 12.63 -9.21 12.53
C ILE A 185 13.37 -10.21 13.43
N GLY A 186 13.06 -10.23 14.72
CA GLY A 186 13.69 -11.10 15.71
C GLY A 186 14.99 -10.58 16.31
N THR A 187 15.37 -9.33 16.02
CA THR A 187 16.61 -8.72 16.55
C THR A 187 16.43 -8.04 17.91
N ILE A 188 15.20 -7.74 18.31
CA ILE A 188 14.85 -7.10 19.58
C ILE A 188 13.75 -7.91 20.23
N GLU A 189 13.82 -8.12 21.54
CA GLU A 189 12.72 -8.67 22.33
C GLU A 189 11.82 -7.54 22.86
N PRO A 190 10.48 -7.66 22.75
CA PRO A 190 9.57 -6.67 23.31
C PRO A 190 9.62 -6.71 24.85
N GLU A 191 9.32 -5.59 25.50
CA GLU A 191 9.31 -5.49 26.96
C GLU A 191 8.23 -6.37 27.60
N HIS A 192 7.12 -6.53 26.90
CA HIS A 192 6.01 -7.40 27.30
C HIS A 192 5.23 -7.90 26.09
N THR A 193 4.58 -9.04 26.26
CA THR A 193 3.65 -9.61 25.28
C THR A 193 2.29 -9.83 25.91
N THR A 194 1.24 -9.83 25.08
CA THR A 194 -0.13 -10.12 25.47
C THR A 194 -0.67 -11.31 24.68
N GLU A 195 -1.82 -11.83 25.09
CA GLU A 195 -2.56 -12.87 24.36
C GLU A 195 -3.26 -12.31 23.09
N CYS A 196 -3.34 -10.99 22.96
CA CYS A 196 -4.01 -10.29 21.87
C CYS A 196 -3.05 -9.46 21.01
N ASP A 197 -1.76 -9.80 21.00
CA ASP A 197 -0.75 -9.14 20.16
C ASP A 197 -0.83 -9.64 18.71
N ILE A 198 -0.94 -8.72 17.75
CA ILE A 198 -0.99 -9.03 16.31
C ILE A 198 0.10 -8.33 15.52
N ASN A 199 0.39 -8.85 14.33
CA ASN A 199 1.10 -8.12 13.29
C ASN A 199 0.14 -7.68 12.18
N ILE A 200 0.40 -6.51 11.60
CA ILE A 200 -0.25 -6.03 10.37
C ILE A 200 0.83 -5.86 9.30
N ILE A 201 0.71 -6.59 8.19
CA ILE A 201 1.67 -6.58 7.08
C ILE A 201 0.97 -6.16 5.79
N GLY A 202 1.55 -5.21 5.05
CA GLY A 202 1.04 -4.78 3.75
C GLY A 202 0.08 -3.59 3.77
N ASP A 203 -0.19 -3.05 4.96
CA ASP A 203 -0.76 -1.70 5.10
C ASP A 203 0.38 -0.66 5.10
N TYR A 204 0.11 0.51 4.55
CA TYR A 204 1.08 1.61 4.39
C TYR A 204 0.59 2.92 5.02
N ASN A 205 -0.50 2.89 5.80
CA ASN A 205 -1.13 4.03 6.45
C ASN A 205 -1.37 5.24 5.53
N LEU A 206 -1.84 5.00 4.30
CA LEU A 206 -2.03 6.07 3.32
C LEU A 206 -3.13 7.04 3.82
N ASN A 207 -2.74 8.26 4.16
CA ASN A 207 -3.57 9.29 4.79
C ASN A 207 -4.26 8.83 6.08
N GLY A 208 -3.62 7.95 6.86
CA GLY A 208 -4.18 7.52 8.15
C GLY A 208 -5.19 6.37 8.04
N GLU A 209 -5.09 5.52 7.01
CA GLU A 209 -5.98 4.35 6.86
C GLU A 209 -5.93 3.40 8.06
N LEU A 210 -4.74 3.09 8.57
CA LEU A 210 -4.62 2.20 9.74
C LEU A 210 -5.17 2.87 11.00
N TRP A 211 -5.13 4.21 11.09
CA TRP A 211 -5.73 4.96 12.20
C TRP A 211 -7.25 4.87 12.26
N GLN A 212 -7.92 4.51 11.15
CA GLN A 212 -9.35 4.20 11.18
C GLN A 212 -9.63 2.84 11.84
N ILE A 213 -8.65 1.94 11.83
CA ILE A 213 -8.77 0.56 12.31
C ILE A 213 -8.28 0.43 13.74
N LYS A 214 -7.22 1.13 14.12
CA LYS A 214 -6.62 1.02 15.46
C LYS A 214 -7.65 1.21 16.60
N PRO A 215 -8.54 2.22 16.59
CA PRO A 215 -9.54 2.37 17.66
C PRO A 215 -10.50 1.18 17.79
N LEU A 216 -10.75 0.46 16.69
CA LEU A 216 -11.57 -0.77 16.71
C LEU A 216 -10.82 -1.90 17.43
N LEU A 217 -9.52 -2.05 17.12
CA LEU A 217 -8.66 -3.04 17.77
C LEU A 217 -8.47 -2.75 19.26
N ASP A 218 -8.26 -1.48 19.62
CA ASP A 218 -8.10 -1.04 21.02
C ASP A 218 -9.37 -1.36 21.84
N ARG A 219 -10.56 -1.12 21.29
CA ARG A 219 -11.85 -1.47 21.93
C ARG A 219 -12.01 -2.99 22.14
N LEU A 220 -11.37 -3.80 21.32
CA LEU A 220 -11.32 -5.26 21.48
C LEU A 220 -10.19 -5.72 22.41
N GLY A 221 -9.31 -4.82 22.83
CA GLY A 221 -8.10 -5.16 23.58
C GLY A 221 -7.05 -5.87 22.73
N ILE A 222 -7.08 -5.66 21.41
CA ILE A 222 -6.10 -6.20 20.46
C ILE A 222 -5.01 -5.17 20.22
N ARG A 223 -3.76 -5.55 20.45
CA ARG A 223 -2.60 -4.66 20.31
C ARG A 223 -1.85 -4.96 19.02
N ILE A 224 -1.58 -3.93 18.23
CA ILE A 224 -0.66 -4.03 17.09
C ILE A 224 0.78 -4.04 17.64
N LEU A 225 1.35 -5.23 17.82
CA LEU A 225 2.73 -5.39 18.27
C LEU A 225 3.71 -5.00 17.15
N GLY A 226 3.37 -5.36 15.91
CA GLY A 226 4.23 -5.17 14.76
C GLY A 226 3.48 -4.66 13.53
N SER A 227 4.09 -3.73 12.82
CA SER A 227 3.55 -3.17 11.58
C SER A 227 4.64 -3.19 10.50
N LEU A 228 4.34 -3.75 9.33
CA LEU A 228 5.17 -3.63 8.13
C LEU A 228 4.31 -3.10 6.98
N ALA A 229 4.17 -1.79 6.79
CA ALA A 229 4.94 -0.73 7.46
C ALA A 229 4.10 0.46 7.93
N ALA A 230 2.77 0.37 7.92
CA ALA A 230 1.87 1.45 8.31
C ALA A 230 2.23 2.11 9.66
N ASP A 231 2.68 3.39 9.61
CA ASP A 231 3.12 4.19 10.76
C ASP A 231 4.11 3.45 11.68
N ALA A 232 4.92 2.58 11.10
CA ALA A 232 5.73 1.64 11.87
C ALA A 232 6.95 2.34 12.46
N ARG A 233 7.34 1.90 13.66
CA ARG A 233 8.68 2.17 14.23
C ARG A 233 9.64 1.03 13.91
N TYR A 234 10.94 1.32 13.86
CA TYR A 234 11.96 0.28 13.67
C TYR A 234 11.79 -0.87 14.68
N ARG A 235 11.54 -0.50 15.94
CA ARG A 235 11.35 -1.47 17.03
C ARG A 235 10.15 -2.37 16.79
N GLN A 236 9.03 -1.83 16.30
CA GLN A 236 7.84 -2.63 15.94
C GLN A 236 8.15 -3.69 14.91
N VAL A 237 8.97 -3.35 13.90
CA VAL A 237 9.42 -4.33 12.89
C VAL A 237 10.34 -5.36 13.53
N ALA A 238 11.23 -4.95 14.43
CA ALA A 238 12.18 -5.84 15.08
C ALA A 238 11.53 -6.87 16.01
N VAL A 239 10.41 -6.55 16.66
CA VAL A 239 9.72 -7.42 17.64
C VAL A 239 8.59 -8.27 17.03
N MET A 240 8.35 -8.20 15.71
CA MET A 240 7.23 -8.88 15.04
C MET A 240 7.19 -10.41 15.28
N HIS A 241 8.32 -11.03 15.64
CA HIS A 241 8.44 -12.46 15.91
C HIS A 241 7.75 -12.92 17.22
N ARG A 242 7.17 -11.99 17.99
CA ARG A 242 6.44 -12.30 19.23
C ARG A 242 4.91 -12.20 19.14
N ALA A 243 4.37 -11.82 17.99
CA ALA A 243 2.92 -11.71 17.82
C ALA A 243 2.21 -13.08 17.87
N ARG A 244 0.90 -13.05 18.13
CA ARG A 244 0.05 -14.25 18.14
C ARG A 244 -0.49 -14.62 16.78
N VAL A 245 -0.83 -13.62 15.96
CA VAL A 245 -1.41 -13.76 14.61
C VAL A 245 -0.86 -12.65 13.71
N THR A 246 -0.68 -12.94 12.42
CA THR A 246 -0.33 -11.94 11.40
C THR A 246 -1.47 -11.75 10.40
N MET A 247 -1.92 -10.51 10.19
CA MET A 247 -2.82 -10.16 9.08
C MET A 247 -2.03 -9.59 7.91
N LEU A 248 -2.22 -10.16 6.73
CA LEU A 248 -1.77 -9.59 5.46
C LEU A 248 -2.89 -8.71 4.87
N VAL A 249 -2.71 -7.39 4.90
CA VAL A 249 -3.64 -6.42 4.34
C VAL A 249 -3.36 -6.26 2.85
N CYS A 250 -4.19 -6.89 2.02
CA CYS A 250 -4.21 -6.68 0.57
C CYS A 250 -2.82 -6.73 -0.12
N SER A 251 -1.91 -7.59 0.37
CA SER A 251 -0.52 -7.64 -0.11
C SER A 251 -0.05 -9.08 -0.36
N HIS A 252 -0.51 -9.66 -1.48
CA HIS A 252 0.06 -10.91 -2.02
C HIS A 252 1.59 -10.88 -2.21
N ALA A 253 2.19 -9.69 -2.31
CA ALA A 253 3.64 -9.54 -2.42
C ALA A 253 4.38 -9.95 -1.14
N LEU A 254 3.73 -9.92 0.02
CA LEU A 254 4.37 -10.21 1.32
C LEU A 254 3.97 -11.57 1.90
N ILE A 255 3.26 -12.41 1.15
CA ILE A 255 2.92 -13.79 1.56
C ILE A 255 4.18 -14.58 1.93
N GLY A 256 5.27 -14.43 1.17
CA GLY A 256 6.50 -15.16 1.46
C GLY A 256 7.12 -14.79 2.81
N LEU A 257 6.98 -13.52 3.23
CA LEU A 257 7.38 -13.09 4.56
C LEU A 257 6.49 -13.74 5.63
N ALA A 258 5.17 -13.66 5.48
CA ALA A 258 4.24 -14.23 6.45
C ALA A 258 4.41 -15.76 6.60
N ARG A 259 4.59 -16.49 5.49
CA ARG A 259 4.91 -17.93 5.52
C ARG A 259 6.21 -18.20 6.28
N LYS A 260 7.28 -17.44 6.01
CA LYS A 260 8.55 -17.60 6.74
C LYS A 260 8.39 -17.31 8.23
N MET A 261 7.54 -16.35 8.59
CA MET A 261 7.22 -16.08 9.99
C MET A 261 6.45 -17.23 10.66
N GLU A 262 5.53 -17.85 9.93
CA GLU A 262 4.84 -19.06 10.38
C GLU A 262 5.80 -20.23 10.57
N GLU A 263 6.69 -20.48 9.60
CA GLU A 263 7.67 -21.58 9.66
C GLU A 263 8.72 -21.39 10.77
N THR A 264 9.15 -20.15 11.01
CA THR A 264 10.26 -19.86 11.92
C THR A 264 9.80 -19.64 13.36
N TRP A 265 8.66 -18.98 13.54
CA TRP A 265 8.15 -18.59 14.86
C TRP A 265 6.75 -19.13 15.19
N GLY A 266 6.13 -19.90 14.29
CA GLY A 266 4.80 -20.48 14.54
C GLY A 266 3.69 -19.43 14.61
N ILE A 267 3.84 -18.31 13.92
CA ILE A 267 2.85 -17.23 13.89
C ILE A 267 1.92 -17.45 12.69
N PRO A 268 0.69 -17.95 12.89
CA PRO A 268 -0.24 -18.16 11.79
C PRO A 268 -0.63 -16.83 11.15
N PHE A 269 -0.96 -16.87 9.86
CA PHE A 269 -1.38 -15.69 9.12
C PHE A 269 -2.64 -15.90 8.29
N PHE A 270 -3.32 -14.81 8.00
CA PHE A 270 -4.45 -14.79 7.06
C PHE A 270 -4.40 -13.54 6.19
N GLU A 271 -5.04 -13.60 5.03
CA GLU A 271 -5.23 -12.45 4.14
C GLU A 271 -6.58 -11.78 4.45
N GLY A 272 -6.59 -10.46 4.56
CA GLY A 272 -7.80 -9.67 4.82
C GLY A 272 -7.77 -8.30 4.16
N SER A 273 -8.91 -7.60 4.24
CA SER A 273 -9.10 -6.26 3.69
C SER A 273 -9.82 -5.39 4.72
N PHE A 274 -9.39 -4.13 4.83
CA PHE A 274 -10.12 -3.09 5.52
C PHE A 274 -10.88 -2.16 4.56
N TYR A 275 -10.89 -2.47 3.27
CA TYR A 275 -11.67 -1.73 2.29
C TYR A 275 -13.06 -2.35 2.19
N GLY A 276 -14.08 -1.64 2.65
CA GLY A 276 -15.48 -2.10 2.66
C GLY A 276 -15.96 -2.44 4.06
N VAL A 277 -17.26 -2.24 4.30
CA VAL A 277 -17.91 -2.52 5.59
C VAL A 277 -17.83 -4.03 5.89
N SER A 278 -18.33 -4.85 4.97
CA SER A 278 -18.38 -6.30 5.10
C SER A 278 -16.98 -6.94 5.24
N ASP A 279 -16.00 -6.46 4.47
CA ASP A 279 -14.62 -6.95 4.52
C ASP A 279 -13.92 -6.58 5.84
N THR A 280 -14.16 -5.36 6.34
CA THR A 280 -13.65 -4.94 7.65
C THR A 280 -14.22 -5.83 8.76
N SER A 281 -15.53 -6.09 8.73
CA SER A 281 -16.20 -7.00 9.67
C SER A 281 -15.60 -8.41 9.62
N GLU A 282 -15.39 -8.97 8.42
CA GLU A 282 -14.81 -10.31 8.27
C GLU A 282 -13.35 -10.38 8.74
N ALA A 283 -12.56 -9.33 8.49
CA ALA A 283 -11.19 -9.24 8.98
C ALA A 283 -11.14 -9.25 10.52
N LEU A 284 -12.01 -8.48 11.18
CA LEU A 284 -12.11 -8.46 12.65
C LEU A 284 -12.56 -9.82 13.20
N ARG A 285 -13.55 -10.46 12.59
CA ARG A 285 -14.01 -11.81 12.97
C ARG A 285 -12.90 -12.84 12.88
N THR A 286 -12.22 -12.88 11.73
CA THR A 286 -11.16 -13.86 11.49
C THR A 286 -9.99 -13.64 12.45
N MET A 287 -9.60 -12.38 12.70
CA MET A 287 -8.57 -12.05 13.66
C MET A 287 -8.94 -12.51 15.08
N CYS A 288 -10.14 -12.19 15.56
CA CYS A 288 -10.60 -12.59 16.89
C CYS A 288 -10.68 -14.10 17.04
N ARG A 289 -11.18 -14.82 16.03
CA ARG A 289 -11.21 -16.29 16.02
C ARG A 289 -9.82 -16.90 16.17
N MET A 290 -8.86 -16.43 15.37
CA MET A 290 -7.48 -16.93 15.44
C MET A 290 -6.79 -16.60 16.76
N LEU A 291 -7.08 -15.43 17.36
CA LEU A 291 -6.57 -15.07 18.67
C LEU A 291 -7.12 -15.99 19.78
N VAL A 292 -8.42 -16.30 19.75
CA VAL A 292 -9.05 -17.23 20.71
C VAL A 292 -8.48 -18.64 20.55
N GLU A 293 -8.30 -19.12 19.32
CA GLU A 293 -7.62 -20.40 19.04
C GLU A 293 -6.17 -20.43 19.58
N ARG A 294 -5.56 -19.25 19.76
CA ARG A 294 -4.20 -19.04 20.27
C ARG A 294 -4.15 -18.71 21.76
N GLY A 295 -5.27 -18.78 22.46
CA GLY A 295 -5.35 -18.64 23.92
C GLY A 295 -5.91 -17.31 24.44
N ALA A 296 -6.38 -16.41 23.56
CA ALA A 296 -7.07 -15.20 24.01
C ALA A 296 -8.45 -15.53 24.65
N PRO A 297 -9.00 -14.64 25.50
CA PRO A 297 -10.29 -14.84 26.16
C PRO A 297 -11.44 -15.14 25.19
N ALA A 298 -12.25 -16.16 25.49
CA ALA A 298 -13.34 -16.61 24.61
C ALA A 298 -14.44 -15.56 24.38
N ASP A 299 -14.66 -14.65 25.34
CA ASP A 299 -15.60 -13.53 25.23
C ASP A 299 -15.18 -12.49 24.18
N LEU A 300 -13.95 -12.56 23.65
CA LEU A 300 -13.47 -11.72 22.54
C LEU A 300 -14.37 -11.84 21.30
N ILE A 301 -14.94 -13.02 21.03
CA ILE A 301 -15.85 -13.23 19.90
C ILE A 301 -17.14 -12.44 20.07
N ASP A 302 -17.76 -12.52 21.25
CA ASP A 302 -19.02 -11.82 21.53
C ASP A 302 -18.81 -10.30 21.54
N ARG A 303 -17.69 -9.82 22.11
CA ARG A 303 -17.30 -8.40 22.05
C ARG A 303 -17.06 -7.93 20.61
N CYS A 304 -16.46 -8.77 19.77
CA CYS A 304 -16.24 -8.49 18.36
C CYS A 304 -17.56 -8.34 17.59
N GLU A 305 -18.50 -9.28 17.75
CA GLU A 305 -19.81 -9.17 17.08
C GLU A 305 -20.62 -7.97 17.56
N ALA A 306 -20.58 -7.64 18.85
CA ALA A 306 -21.23 -6.45 19.39
C ALA A 306 -20.64 -5.16 18.78
N LEU A 307 -19.31 -5.08 18.68
CA LEU A 307 -18.62 -3.96 18.04
C LEU A 307 -19.00 -3.85 16.55
N ILE A 308 -18.97 -4.96 15.82
CA ILE A 308 -19.31 -4.99 14.39
C ILE A 308 -20.74 -4.50 14.17
N ALA A 309 -21.70 -5.00 14.94
CA ALA A 309 -23.09 -4.58 14.81
C ALA A 309 -23.28 -3.08 15.06
N GLU A 310 -22.58 -2.53 16.05
CA GLU A 310 -22.58 -1.09 16.34
C GLU A 310 -21.99 -0.26 15.19
N GLU A 311 -20.79 -0.63 14.71
CA GLU A 311 -20.09 0.13 13.67
C GLU A 311 -20.75 0.01 12.29
N GLU A 312 -21.31 -1.16 11.94
CA GLU A 312 -22.12 -1.32 10.74
C GLU A 312 -23.39 -0.45 10.78
N ALA A 313 -24.04 -0.34 11.94
CA ALA A 313 -25.20 0.54 12.11
C ALA A 313 -24.83 2.01 11.94
N LYS A 314 -23.70 2.45 12.53
CA LYS A 314 -23.16 3.81 12.36
C LYS A 314 -22.82 4.11 10.89
N ALA A 315 -22.10 3.20 10.23
CA ALA A 315 -21.74 3.35 8.82
C ALA A 315 -22.99 3.46 7.94
N ARG A 316 -23.98 2.60 8.16
CA ARG A 316 -25.26 2.62 7.41
C ARG A 316 -26.01 3.94 7.60
N ALA A 317 -26.08 4.44 8.84
CA ALA A 317 -26.69 5.72 9.13
C ALA A 317 -25.95 6.88 8.45
N ALA A 318 -24.61 6.87 8.46
CA ALA A 318 -23.78 7.88 7.81
C ALA A 318 -23.85 7.83 6.27
N LEU A 319 -24.06 6.66 5.68
CA LEU A 319 -24.20 6.46 4.23
C LEU A 319 -25.60 6.84 3.70
N ALA A 320 -26.64 6.79 4.54
CA ALA A 320 -28.01 7.02 4.13
C ALA A 320 -28.26 8.35 3.40
N PRO A 321 -27.69 9.51 3.81
CA PRO A 321 -27.85 10.78 3.09
C PRO A 321 -27.22 10.78 1.69
N TYR A 322 -26.16 10.00 1.48
CA TYR A 322 -25.42 9.98 0.21
C TYR A 322 -26.01 8.99 -0.81
N ARG A 323 -26.62 7.88 -0.34
CA ARG A 323 -27.22 6.86 -1.20
C ARG A 323 -28.09 7.42 -2.34
N PRO A 324 -29.07 8.32 -2.12
CA PRO A 324 -29.89 8.86 -3.22
C PRO A 324 -29.11 9.73 -4.21
N ARG A 325 -27.92 10.22 -3.84
CA ARG A 325 -27.08 11.11 -4.68
C ARG A 325 -26.12 10.34 -5.59
N VAL A 326 -25.84 9.08 -5.25
CA VAL A 326 -24.88 8.22 -5.95
C VAL A 326 -25.51 6.94 -6.53
N ALA A 327 -26.72 6.57 -6.12
CA ALA A 327 -27.41 5.41 -6.68
C ALA A 327 -27.64 5.55 -8.19
N GLY A 328 -27.46 4.45 -8.93
CA GLY A 328 -27.55 4.37 -10.38
C GLY A 328 -26.34 4.95 -11.13
N ARG A 329 -25.34 5.49 -10.44
CA ARG A 329 -24.10 5.96 -11.09
C ARG A 329 -23.27 4.76 -11.54
N ARG A 330 -22.62 4.89 -12.69
CA ARG A 330 -21.77 3.86 -13.29
C ARG A 330 -20.30 4.16 -13.05
N VAL A 331 -19.58 3.24 -12.42
CA VAL A 331 -18.14 3.34 -12.11
C VAL A 331 -17.35 2.46 -13.06
N LEU A 332 -16.31 3.04 -13.68
CA LEU A 332 -15.20 2.28 -14.26
C LEU A 332 -14.08 2.18 -13.21
N LEU A 333 -13.85 0.97 -12.67
CA LEU A 333 -12.85 0.72 -11.63
C LEU A 333 -11.54 0.23 -12.27
N TYR A 334 -10.56 1.12 -12.40
CA TYR A 334 -9.24 0.79 -12.91
C TYR A 334 -8.18 0.76 -11.80
N THR A 335 -8.26 -0.27 -10.97
CA THR A 335 -7.28 -0.55 -9.91
C THR A 335 -6.55 -1.87 -10.19
N GLY A 336 -5.64 -2.27 -9.31
CA GLY A 336 -5.05 -3.60 -9.40
C GLY A 336 -5.03 -4.27 -8.04
N GLY A 337 -5.16 -5.60 -8.03
CA GLY A 337 -5.03 -6.44 -6.84
C GLY A 337 -6.35 -6.56 -6.10
N HIS A 338 -6.29 -6.81 -4.79
CA HIS A 338 -7.47 -7.05 -3.95
C HIS A 338 -8.48 -5.88 -3.86
N LYS A 339 -8.07 -4.66 -4.23
CA LYS A 339 -8.95 -3.49 -4.31
C LYS A 339 -10.02 -3.61 -5.40
N SER A 340 -9.87 -4.54 -6.34
CA SER A 340 -10.76 -4.64 -7.51
C SER A 340 -12.10 -5.31 -7.22
N TRP A 341 -12.29 -6.00 -6.10
CA TRP A 341 -13.55 -6.68 -5.73
C TRP A 341 -14.14 -6.17 -4.41
N SER A 342 -13.31 -5.89 -3.41
CA SER A 342 -13.74 -5.34 -2.11
C SER A 342 -14.47 -4.00 -2.27
N VAL A 343 -13.88 -3.10 -3.06
CA VAL A 343 -14.51 -1.81 -3.44
C VAL A 343 -15.77 -2.05 -4.28
N VAL A 344 -15.80 -3.08 -5.13
CA VAL A 344 -16.99 -3.39 -5.95
C VAL A 344 -18.17 -3.79 -5.08
N SER A 345 -17.97 -4.66 -4.09
CA SER A 345 -19.02 -5.06 -3.15
C SER A 345 -19.59 -3.85 -2.42
N ALA A 346 -18.72 -2.98 -1.91
CA ALA A 346 -19.14 -1.78 -1.20
C ALA A 346 -19.91 -0.79 -2.10
N LEU A 347 -19.48 -0.61 -3.36
CA LEU A 347 -20.18 0.24 -4.33
C LEU A 347 -21.58 -0.31 -4.67
N GLN A 348 -21.69 -1.62 -4.88
CA GLN A 348 -22.98 -2.26 -5.19
C GLN A 348 -23.97 -2.16 -4.03
N GLU A 349 -23.53 -2.30 -2.78
CA GLU A 349 -24.38 -2.10 -1.60
C GLU A 349 -25.04 -0.72 -1.57
N LEU A 350 -24.41 0.28 -2.18
CA LEU A 350 -24.88 1.67 -2.29
C LEU A 350 -25.72 1.94 -3.54
N GLY A 351 -25.92 0.92 -4.38
CA GLY A 351 -26.64 1.04 -5.65
C GLY A 351 -25.81 1.68 -6.76
N ILE A 352 -24.48 1.71 -6.65
CA ILE A 352 -23.57 2.14 -7.71
C ILE A 352 -23.26 0.94 -8.60
N GLU A 353 -23.42 1.11 -9.91
CA GLU A 353 -23.18 0.06 -10.91
C GLU A 353 -21.70 0.05 -11.32
N VAL A 354 -21.02 -1.08 -11.19
CA VAL A 354 -19.64 -1.21 -11.68
C VAL A 354 -19.68 -1.74 -13.12
N VAL A 355 -19.40 -0.87 -14.09
CA VAL A 355 -19.45 -1.18 -15.54
C VAL A 355 -18.15 -1.77 -16.08
N GLY A 356 -17.14 -1.89 -15.24
CA GLY A 356 -15.88 -2.49 -15.62
C GLY A 356 -14.87 -2.46 -14.49
N THR A 357 -14.13 -3.55 -14.31
CA THR A 357 -13.04 -3.64 -13.33
C THR A 357 -11.78 -4.24 -13.94
N SER A 358 -10.62 -3.68 -13.60
CA SER A 358 -9.35 -4.28 -14.02
C SER A 358 -8.91 -5.40 -13.09
N VAL A 359 -8.54 -6.54 -13.69
CA VAL A 359 -8.04 -7.71 -12.99
C VAL A 359 -6.54 -7.95 -13.18
N ARG A 360 -5.80 -6.91 -13.60
CA ARG A 360 -4.37 -6.99 -13.95
C ARG A 360 -3.48 -7.62 -12.88
N LYS A 361 -3.82 -7.42 -11.60
CA LYS A 361 -3.06 -7.95 -10.46
C LYS A 361 -3.91 -8.84 -9.55
N ALA A 362 -5.10 -9.24 -10.00
CA ALA A 362 -6.02 -10.10 -9.26
C ALA A 362 -5.61 -11.57 -9.41
N THR A 363 -5.75 -12.36 -8.35
CA THR A 363 -5.60 -13.82 -8.41
C THR A 363 -6.81 -14.49 -9.03
N GLU A 364 -6.73 -15.78 -9.35
CA GLU A 364 -7.89 -16.54 -9.81
C GLU A 364 -9.02 -16.57 -8.78
N THR A 365 -8.69 -16.57 -7.48
CA THR A 365 -9.67 -16.42 -6.40
C THR A 365 -10.34 -15.05 -6.42
N ASP A 366 -9.58 -13.97 -6.62
CA ASP A 366 -10.13 -12.63 -6.75
C ASP A 366 -11.02 -12.51 -7.99
N LYS A 367 -10.62 -13.10 -9.12
CA LYS A 367 -11.42 -13.15 -10.35
C LYS A 367 -12.74 -13.88 -10.14
N ALA A 368 -12.71 -15.04 -9.47
CA ALA A 368 -13.92 -15.80 -9.15
C ALA A 368 -14.89 -15.00 -8.27
N ARG A 369 -14.37 -14.24 -7.29
CA ARG A 369 -15.17 -13.31 -6.48
C ARG A 369 -15.77 -12.18 -7.32
N VAL A 370 -15.00 -11.59 -8.23
CA VAL A 370 -15.52 -10.57 -9.17
C VAL A 370 -16.66 -11.15 -10.00
N VAL A 371 -16.53 -12.35 -10.55
CA VAL A 371 -17.60 -13.00 -11.33
C VAL A 371 -18.83 -13.27 -10.47
N GLN A 372 -18.65 -13.73 -9.23
CA GLN A 372 -19.77 -13.95 -8.30
C GLN A 372 -20.53 -12.64 -7.98
N ILE A 373 -19.81 -11.53 -7.86
CA ILE A 373 -20.34 -10.21 -7.50
C ILE A 373 -20.95 -9.50 -8.73
N MET A 374 -20.33 -9.65 -9.90
CA MET A 374 -20.73 -8.96 -11.14
C MET A 374 -21.68 -9.77 -12.02
N GLY A 375 -21.83 -11.07 -11.78
CA GLY A 375 -22.74 -11.96 -12.51
C GLY A 375 -22.18 -12.52 -13.83
N ASP A 376 -21.16 -11.89 -14.42
CA ASP A 376 -20.46 -12.38 -15.62
C ASP A 376 -19.00 -11.89 -15.72
N GLU A 377 -18.26 -12.43 -16.70
CA GLU A 377 -16.86 -12.04 -16.99
C GLU A 377 -16.73 -10.84 -17.94
N THR A 378 -17.84 -10.35 -18.53
CA THR A 378 -17.80 -9.42 -19.68
C THR A 378 -17.25 -8.03 -19.32
N HIS A 379 -17.21 -7.72 -18.03
CA HIS A 379 -16.77 -6.44 -17.49
C HIS A 379 -15.32 -6.44 -16.97
N MET A 380 -14.59 -7.55 -17.13
CA MET A 380 -13.21 -7.70 -16.64
C MET A 380 -12.17 -7.45 -17.73
N TYR A 381 -11.12 -6.68 -17.43
CA TYR A 381 -10.03 -6.44 -18.38
C TYR A 381 -8.63 -6.51 -17.74
N GLU A 382 -7.70 -7.21 -18.40
CA GLU A 382 -6.30 -7.33 -17.94
C GLU A 382 -5.54 -6.01 -18.04
N ASN A 383 -5.80 -5.24 -19.10
CA ASN A 383 -5.24 -3.92 -19.29
C ASN A 383 -6.17 -3.14 -20.23
N MET A 384 -6.28 -1.83 -20.02
CA MET A 384 -7.01 -0.94 -20.92
C MET A 384 -6.05 0.15 -21.35
N ALA A 385 -5.78 0.25 -22.66
CA ALA A 385 -4.90 1.30 -23.16
C ALA A 385 -5.54 2.68 -22.91
N PRO A 386 -4.75 3.75 -22.67
CA PRO A 386 -5.31 5.10 -22.45
C PRO A 386 -6.27 5.56 -23.55
N LYS A 387 -6.03 5.16 -24.80
CA LYS A 387 -6.91 5.46 -25.95
C LYS A 387 -8.27 4.77 -25.85
N GLU A 388 -8.29 3.51 -25.42
CA GLU A 388 -9.52 2.72 -25.22
C GLU A 388 -10.31 3.25 -24.03
N MET A 389 -9.60 3.54 -22.93
CA MET A 389 -10.18 4.17 -21.74
C MET A 389 -10.85 5.50 -22.10
N TYR A 390 -10.16 6.36 -22.86
CA TYR A 390 -10.74 7.60 -23.35
C TYR A 390 -12.01 7.38 -24.18
N ALA A 391 -12.00 6.40 -25.10
CA ALA A 391 -13.16 6.10 -25.94
C ALA A 391 -14.37 5.62 -25.11
N THR A 392 -14.14 4.74 -24.14
CA THR A 392 -15.17 4.24 -23.22
C THR A 392 -15.79 5.37 -22.39
N LEU A 393 -14.95 6.23 -21.80
CA LEU A 393 -15.41 7.36 -20.98
C LEU A 393 -16.13 8.41 -21.85
N LYS A 394 -15.60 8.73 -23.03
CA LYS A 394 -16.22 9.68 -23.97
C LYS A 394 -17.58 9.21 -24.48
N ALA A 395 -17.77 7.90 -24.65
CA ALA A 395 -19.05 7.30 -25.01
C ALA A 395 -20.06 7.28 -23.85
N ALA A 396 -19.75 7.90 -22.70
CA ALA A 396 -20.59 7.95 -21.51
C ALA A 396 -21.01 6.55 -21.02
N LYS A 397 -20.11 5.57 -21.11
CA LYS A 397 -20.34 4.22 -20.57
C LYS A 397 -20.11 4.15 -19.06
N ALA A 398 -19.39 5.12 -18.49
CA ALA A 398 -19.20 5.30 -17.06
C ALA A 398 -19.38 6.78 -16.69
N ASP A 399 -19.92 7.02 -15.51
CA ASP A 399 -20.13 8.36 -14.95
C ASP A 399 -18.93 8.83 -14.12
N ILE A 400 -18.07 7.90 -13.69
CA ILE A 400 -16.84 8.18 -12.95
C ILE A 400 -15.76 7.13 -13.24
N LEU A 401 -14.50 7.57 -13.30
CA LEU A 401 -13.32 6.71 -13.29
C LEU A 401 -12.72 6.67 -11.87
N MET A 402 -12.59 5.47 -11.30
CA MET A 402 -11.84 5.25 -10.06
C MET A 402 -10.53 4.54 -10.39
N SER A 403 -9.39 5.23 -10.28
CA SER A 403 -8.10 4.68 -10.70
C SER A 403 -6.93 5.28 -9.90
N GLY A 404 -5.68 5.09 -10.35
CA GLY A 404 -4.55 5.90 -9.89
C GLY A 404 -4.26 7.12 -10.78
N ALA A 405 -3.44 8.04 -10.29
CA ALA A 405 -3.11 9.34 -10.91
C ALA A 405 -2.70 9.29 -12.39
N ARG A 406 -2.06 8.21 -12.87
CA ARG A 406 -1.64 8.09 -14.27
C ARG A 406 -2.80 8.14 -15.28
N SER A 407 -4.00 7.76 -14.85
CA SER A 407 -5.20 7.78 -15.71
C SER A 407 -6.10 9.00 -15.47
N GLN A 408 -5.75 9.86 -14.51
CA GLN A 408 -6.52 11.07 -14.17
C GLN A 408 -6.78 11.93 -15.42
N PHE A 409 -5.72 12.30 -16.14
CA PHE A 409 -5.83 13.19 -17.30
C PHE A 409 -6.59 12.56 -18.47
N VAL A 410 -6.68 11.23 -18.53
CA VAL A 410 -7.50 10.53 -19.53
C VAL A 410 -8.99 10.80 -19.23
N ALA A 411 -9.41 10.61 -17.98
CA ALA A 411 -10.78 10.91 -17.55
C ALA A 411 -11.14 12.39 -17.68
N LEU A 412 -10.26 13.28 -17.24
CA LEU A 412 -10.50 14.73 -17.33
C LEU A 412 -10.63 15.21 -18.78
N LYS A 413 -9.80 14.70 -19.70
CA LYS A 413 -9.96 14.99 -21.14
C LYS A 413 -11.25 14.42 -21.74
N ALA A 414 -11.76 13.32 -21.18
CA ALA A 414 -13.08 12.78 -21.51
C ALA A 414 -14.22 13.50 -20.78
N ARG A 415 -13.94 14.58 -20.02
CA ARG A 415 -14.92 15.34 -19.21
C ARG A 415 -15.69 14.44 -18.23
N THR A 416 -15.00 13.44 -17.70
CA THR A 416 -15.55 12.47 -16.75
C THR A 416 -14.91 12.66 -15.38
N PRO A 417 -15.71 12.67 -14.29
CA PRO A 417 -15.22 12.64 -12.91
C PRO A 417 -14.16 11.56 -12.68
N TRP A 418 -13.22 11.87 -11.79
CA TRP A 418 -12.14 10.98 -11.42
C TRP A 418 -11.91 10.99 -9.91
N ILE A 419 -11.61 9.83 -9.34
CA ILE A 419 -11.16 9.67 -7.95
C ILE A 419 -9.94 8.77 -7.92
N ASP A 420 -8.95 9.19 -7.13
CA ASP A 420 -7.82 8.34 -6.80
C ASP A 420 -8.21 7.35 -5.70
N VAL A 421 -8.03 6.07 -5.97
CA VAL A 421 -8.23 4.95 -5.01
C VAL A 421 -6.93 4.16 -4.78
N ASN A 422 -5.83 4.65 -5.34
CA ASN A 422 -4.51 4.06 -5.27
C ASN A 422 -3.67 4.72 -4.16
N GLN A 423 -2.41 5.06 -4.43
CA GLN A 423 -1.45 5.51 -3.41
C GLN A 423 -1.27 7.03 -3.37
N GLU A 424 -1.77 7.72 -4.39
CA GLU A 424 -1.74 9.17 -4.55
C GLU A 424 -3.03 9.85 -4.05
N LYS A 425 -3.96 9.08 -3.48
CA LYS A 425 -5.17 9.61 -2.84
C LYS A 425 -4.80 10.51 -1.64
N HIS A 426 -5.72 11.39 -1.25
CA HIS A 426 -5.56 12.31 -0.12
C HIS A 426 -6.56 12.04 1.02
N GLU A 427 -7.35 10.97 0.92
CA GLU A 427 -8.38 10.61 1.91
C GLU A 427 -8.21 9.14 2.30
N PRO A 428 -8.46 8.77 3.57
CA PRO A 428 -8.43 7.38 4.02
C PRO A 428 -9.74 6.69 3.66
N TYR A 429 -9.67 5.51 3.02
CA TYR A 429 -10.87 4.75 2.64
C TYR A 429 -11.02 3.41 3.37
N ALA A 430 -10.14 3.15 4.35
CA ALA A 430 -10.18 1.94 5.16
C ALA A 430 -11.16 2.07 6.34
N GLY A 431 -11.70 0.93 6.76
CA GLY A 431 -12.65 0.81 7.85
C GLY A 431 -14.06 1.24 7.49
N TYR A 432 -14.94 1.20 8.49
CA TYR A 432 -16.34 1.57 8.38
C TYR A 432 -16.54 3.02 7.91
N MET A 433 -15.85 3.96 8.57
CA MET A 433 -15.95 5.39 8.25
C MET A 433 -15.17 5.79 7.01
N GLY A 434 -14.05 5.12 6.70
CA GLY A 434 -13.36 5.34 5.43
C GLY A 434 -14.25 5.02 4.21
N MET A 435 -15.21 4.11 4.37
CA MET A 435 -16.22 3.87 3.32
C MET A 435 -17.19 5.04 3.14
N VAL A 436 -17.56 5.70 4.24
CA VAL A 436 -18.33 6.95 4.18
C VAL A 436 -17.54 8.03 3.45
N ASP A 437 -16.24 8.14 3.73
CA ASP A 437 -15.35 9.11 3.07
C ASP A 437 -15.20 8.81 1.57
N LEU A 438 -15.05 7.55 1.17
CA LEU A 438 -15.03 7.16 -0.25
C LEU A 438 -16.32 7.60 -0.97
N VAL A 439 -17.48 7.39 -0.34
CA VAL A 439 -18.77 7.75 -0.92
C VAL A 439 -18.97 9.26 -0.97
N ARG A 440 -18.49 9.98 0.05
CA ARG A 440 -18.44 11.45 0.04
C ARG A 440 -17.56 11.94 -1.10
N ALA A 441 -16.42 11.32 -1.34
CA ALA A 441 -15.55 11.64 -2.47
C ALA A 441 -16.26 11.40 -3.82
N ILE A 442 -17.00 10.29 -3.95
CA ILE A 442 -17.83 9.97 -5.13
C ILE A 442 -18.90 11.04 -5.34
N ASP A 443 -19.67 11.38 -4.31
CA ASP A 443 -20.69 12.43 -4.38
C ASP A 443 -20.08 13.76 -4.82
N ARG A 444 -19.01 14.20 -4.15
CA ARG A 444 -18.32 15.46 -4.43
C ARG A 444 -17.74 15.50 -5.84
N SER A 445 -17.22 14.37 -6.34
CA SER A 445 -16.63 14.29 -7.67
C SER A 445 -17.72 14.26 -8.75
N VAL A 446 -18.73 13.41 -8.63
CA VAL A 446 -19.77 13.23 -9.66
C VAL A 446 -20.73 14.41 -9.72
N ASN A 447 -21.12 14.95 -8.57
CA ASN A 447 -22.10 16.03 -8.49
C ASN A 447 -21.45 17.43 -8.48
N ASN A 448 -20.18 17.53 -8.89
CA ASN A 448 -19.50 18.81 -9.00
C ASN A 448 -20.13 19.67 -10.13
N PRO A 449 -20.48 20.95 -9.88
CA PRO A 449 -21.08 21.83 -10.88
C PRO A 449 -20.21 22.07 -12.11
N VAL A 450 -18.88 21.90 -11.99
CA VAL A 450 -17.93 22.08 -13.10
C VAL A 450 -18.28 21.19 -14.30
N TRP A 451 -18.87 20.01 -14.07
CA TRP A 451 -19.19 19.07 -15.14
C TRP A 451 -20.27 19.61 -16.06
N GLU A 452 -21.21 20.37 -15.52
CA GLU A 452 -22.22 21.04 -16.32
C GLU A 452 -21.56 22.10 -17.23
N ASP A 453 -20.62 22.87 -16.68
CA ASP A 453 -19.94 23.95 -17.40
C ASP A 453 -19.03 23.42 -18.51
N VAL A 454 -18.22 22.39 -18.23
CA VAL A 454 -17.27 21.85 -19.23
C VAL A 454 -17.93 20.98 -20.29
N ARG A 455 -19.17 20.49 -20.07
CA ARG A 455 -19.91 19.68 -21.04
C ARG A 455 -20.80 20.51 -21.96
N ARG A 456 -21.09 21.77 -21.61
CA ARG A 456 -21.82 22.71 -22.47
C ARG A 456 -20.99 23.07 -23.73
N PRO A 457 -21.65 23.46 -24.83
CA PRO A 457 -20.99 24.13 -25.95
C PRO A 457 -20.23 25.38 -25.48
N ALA A 458 -19.21 25.80 -26.23
CA ALA A 458 -18.46 26.99 -25.84
C ALA A 458 -19.36 28.25 -25.91
N PRO A 459 -19.12 29.27 -25.08
CA PRO A 459 -19.97 30.47 -25.05
C PRO A 459 -20.06 31.24 -26.36
N TRP A 460 -19.08 31.08 -27.26
CA TRP A 460 -19.08 31.68 -28.60
C TRP A 460 -19.77 30.81 -29.66
N ASP A 461 -20.01 29.53 -29.37
CA ASP A 461 -20.79 28.64 -30.24
C ASP A 461 -22.30 28.79 -29.98
N ASP A 462 -22.69 29.28 -28.80
CA ASP A 462 -24.07 29.51 -28.40
C ASP A 462 -24.16 30.71 -27.40
N PRO A 463 -24.45 31.94 -27.89
CA PRO A 463 -24.39 33.15 -27.08
C PRO A 463 -25.48 33.18 -26.01
N ARG A 464 -25.06 33.23 -24.74
CA ARG A 464 -25.95 33.23 -23.57
C ARG A 464 -25.53 34.25 -22.51
N PRO A 465 -26.45 34.69 -21.63
CA PRO A 465 -26.12 35.57 -20.52
C PRO A 465 -25.10 34.90 -19.59
N ALA A 466 -24.13 35.67 -19.11
CA ALA A 466 -23.17 35.18 -18.12
C ALA A 466 -23.91 34.73 -16.85
N THR A 467 -23.94 33.42 -16.59
CA THR A 467 -24.27 32.92 -15.27
C THR A 467 -23.12 33.33 -14.36
N GLY A 468 -23.36 34.28 -13.45
CA GLY A 468 -22.33 34.84 -12.56
C GLY A 468 -21.55 33.77 -11.78
N LEU A 469 -20.52 34.22 -11.06
CA LEU A 469 -19.70 33.35 -10.21
C LEU A 469 -20.59 32.50 -9.28
N ARG A 470 -20.53 31.17 -9.44
CA ARG A 470 -21.10 30.23 -8.49
C ARG A 470 -20.34 30.40 -7.16
N LEU A 471 -21.06 30.72 -6.08
CA LEU A 471 -20.46 30.75 -4.75
C LEU A 471 -19.83 29.38 -4.45
N ALA A 472 -18.62 29.38 -3.90
CA ALA A 472 -17.97 28.16 -3.47
C ALA A 472 -18.89 27.41 -2.50
N ALA A 473 -19.03 26.10 -2.70
CA ALA A 473 -19.62 25.26 -1.67
C ALA A 473 -18.84 25.46 -0.35
N GLN A 474 -19.56 25.44 0.78
CA GLN A 474 -18.92 25.50 2.09
C GLN A 474 -17.81 24.46 2.17
N ALA A 475 -16.66 24.85 2.74
CA ALA A 475 -15.54 23.96 2.96
C ALA A 475 -16.01 22.74 3.77
N ASP A 476 -15.74 21.55 3.25
CA ASP A 476 -15.94 20.30 3.98
C ASP A 476 -15.07 20.30 5.25
N PRO A 477 -15.54 19.69 6.36
CA PRO A 477 -14.72 19.51 7.56
C PRO A 477 -13.47 18.70 7.23
N ALA A 478 -12.39 19.00 7.96
CA ALA A 478 -11.06 18.41 7.82
C ALA A 478 -11.08 16.86 7.91
N PRO A 479 -10.13 16.17 7.25
CA PRO A 479 -10.15 14.72 7.13
C PRO A 479 -9.85 14.04 8.47
N GLY A 480 -10.67 13.05 8.81
CA GLY A 480 -10.41 11.93 9.73
C GLY A 480 -9.99 12.25 11.18
N PRO A 481 -10.15 11.31 12.12
CA PRO A 481 -9.48 11.39 13.41
C PRO A 481 -7.95 11.38 13.23
N VAL A 482 -7.27 12.27 13.94
CA VAL A 482 -5.81 12.23 14.14
C VAL A 482 -5.53 11.23 15.26
N ASN A 483 -4.62 10.28 15.03
CA ASN A 483 -4.28 9.25 16.01
C ASN A 483 -3.34 9.80 17.11
N ASP A 484 -3.32 9.20 18.30
CA ASP A 484 -2.39 9.61 19.36
C ASP A 484 -0.94 9.25 18.94
N PRO A 485 0.03 10.19 18.97
CA PRO A 485 1.43 9.90 18.70
C PRO A 485 2.02 8.72 19.48
N LYS A 486 1.49 8.41 20.67
CA LYS A 486 1.98 7.33 21.55
C LYS A 486 1.50 5.95 21.13
N ASP A 487 0.45 5.88 20.31
CA ASP A 487 -0.19 4.64 19.90
C ASP A 487 0.71 3.64 19.17
N PHE A 488 1.84 4.11 18.61
CA PHE A 488 2.83 3.32 17.90
C PHE A 488 4.18 3.25 18.64
N GLU A 489 4.26 3.76 19.87
CA GLU A 489 5.48 3.78 20.69
C GLU A 489 5.48 2.67 21.78
N ASP A 490 4.34 2.02 22.04
CA ASP A 490 4.11 1.08 23.16
C ASP A 490 4.60 -0.37 22.89
N CYS A 491 5.87 -0.52 22.46
CA CYS A 491 6.41 -1.80 21.97
C CYS A 491 7.55 -2.36 22.83
#